data_AF-A0A2V2UB11-F1
#
_entry.id   AF-A0A2V2UB11-F1
#
_cell.length_a   1.000
_cell.length_b   1.000
_cell.length_c   1.000
_cell.angle_alpha   90.00
_cell.angle_beta   90.00
_cell.angle_gamma   90.00
#
_symmetry.space_group_name_H-M   'P 1'
#
loop_
_entity.id
_entity.type
_entity.pdbx_description
1 polymer ?
#
loop_
_entity_poly.entity_id
_entity_poly.type
_entity_poly.pdbx_seq_one_letter_code
_entity_poly.pdbx_strand_id
1 'polypeptide(L)'
;MEIPELVVKEHLIPKNYEKPKLEIGNYYLEWNDDSYGIYQKETSELKAFLKNAISYFGIIFELLSGLQMSKHVGKRQLHKESNPFVLILHHNKDHIISYDLYMALDGTTFIDRIERIEIQRNEELLKDDTNFRGHFTKSPFHLKWNLGELLFNRQVVN
;
A
#
# COMPACT_ATOMS: atom_id res chain seq x y z
N MET A 1 1.09 12.84 -19.72
CA MET A 1 -0.01 13.36 -18.87
C MET A 1 0.65 14.31 -17.89
N GLU A 2 0.39 15.61 -17.99
CA GLU A 2 0.96 16.59 -17.05
C GLU A 2 0.09 16.63 -15.78
N ILE A 3 0.73 16.47 -14.62
CA ILE A 3 0.06 16.56 -13.32
C ILE A 3 -0.11 18.05 -12.99
N PRO A 4 -1.31 18.53 -12.64
CA PRO A 4 -1.54 19.95 -12.34
C PRO A 4 -0.62 20.45 -11.21
N GLU A 5 0.00 21.63 -11.38
CA GLU A 5 0.95 22.21 -10.41
C GLU A 5 0.37 22.39 -8.99
N LEU A 6 -0.95 22.59 -8.88
CA LEU A 6 -1.66 22.66 -7.60
C LEU A 6 -1.61 21.32 -6.85
N VAL A 7 -1.82 20.20 -7.56
CA VAL A 7 -1.70 18.85 -7.00
C VAL A 7 -0.25 18.57 -6.57
N VAL A 8 0.72 19.03 -7.37
CA VAL A 8 2.14 18.93 -7.05
C VAL A 8 2.46 19.72 -5.77
N LYS A 9 2.00 20.96 -5.64
CA LYS A 9 2.28 21.79 -4.45
C LYS A 9 1.58 21.30 -3.18
N GLU A 10 0.36 20.78 -3.28
CA GLU A 10 -0.40 20.34 -2.11
C GLU A 10 0.01 18.94 -1.63
N HIS A 11 0.37 18.02 -2.53
CA HIS A 11 0.67 16.63 -2.18
C HIS A 11 2.16 16.25 -2.27
N LEU A 12 3.02 17.01 -2.96
CA LEU A 12 4.46 16.71 -3.09
C LEU A 12 5.36 17.63 -2.25
N ILE A 13 4.81 18.64 -1.57
CA ILE A 13 5.58 19.43 -0.59
C ILE A 13 5.39 18.81 0.80
N PRO A 14 6.45 18.26 1.42
CA PRO A 14 6.34 17.45 2.63
C PRO A 14 6.06 18.32 3.84
N LYS A 15 4.79 18.66 4.04
CA LYS A 15 4.31 19.18 5.31
C LYS A 15 3.63 18.01 6.00
N ASN A 16 4.33 17.36 6.93
CA ASN A 16 3.82 16.35 7.87
C ASN A 16 3.89 14.87 7.48
N TYR A 17 4.72 14.49 6.49
CA TYR A 17 5.09 13.09 6.32
C TYR A 17 6.30 12.74 7.18
N GLU A 18 6.23 11.59 7.85
CA GLU A 18 7.28 11.05 8.71
C GLU A 18 7.49 9.55 8.45
N LYS A 19 8.67 9.05 8.80
CA LYS A 19 9.02 7.62 8.83
C LYS A 19 9.05 7.16 10.28
N PRO A 20 7.89 6.97 10.95
CA PRO A 20 7.87 6.63 12.36
C PRO A 20 8.51 5.26 12.60
N LYS A 21 9.15 5.08 13.76
CA LYS A 21 9.59 3.75 14.18
C LYS A 21 8.38 2.86 14.45
N LEU A 22 8.18 1.84 13.62
CA LEU A 22 7.10 0.87 13.75
C LEU A 22 7.66 -0.48 14.21
N GLU A 23 7.39 -0.83 15.46
CA GLU A 23 7.76 -2.12 16.06
C GLU A 23 6.52 -2.75 16.68
N ILE A 24 6.28 -4.03 16.39
CA ILE A 24 5.14 -4.82 16.88
C ILE A 24 5.65 -6.21 17.27
N GLY A 25 5.85 -6.42 18.58
CA GLY A 25 6.51 -7.63 19.06
C GLY A 25 7.93 -7.72 18.51
N ASN A 26 8.23 -8.82 17.81
CA ASN A 26 9.52 -9.01 17.15
C ASN A 26 9.55 -8.50 15.70
N TYR A 27 8.47 -7.91 15.19
CA TYR A 27 8.46 -7.34 13.85
C TYR A 27 8.79 -5.85 13.87
N TYR A 28 9.51 -5.39 12.86
CA TYR A 28 9.77 -3.96 12.64
C TYR A 28 9.68 -3.61 11.15
N LEU A 29 9.21 -2.41 10.84
CA LEU A 29 9.21 -1.90 9.48
C LEU A 29 10.58 -1.28 9.17
N GLU A 30 11.27 -1.86 8.20
CA GLU A 30 12.38 -1.21 7.51
C GLU A 30 11.81 -0.33 6.41
N TRP A 31 11.97 0.98 6.56
CA TRP A 31 11.47 1.95 5.59
C TRP A 31 12.28 1.90 4.32
N ASN A 32 11.60 1.97 3.17
CA ASN A 32 12.25 2.26 1.91
C ASN A 32 12.83 3.69 1.95
N ASP A 33 14.09 3.83 1.58
CA ASP A 33 14.81 5.11 1.55
C ASP A 33 14.12 6.13 0.64
N ASP A 34 13.59 5.66 -0.49
CA ASP A 34 12.88 6.49 -1.48
C ASP A 34 11.43 6.83 -1.07
N SER A 35 10.93 6.25 0.03
CA SER A 35 9.58 6.56 0.51
C SER A 35 9.50 7.94 1.16
N TYR A 36 8.36 8.62 1.00
CA TYR A 36 8.05 9.84 1.75
C TYR A 36 7.63 9.55 3.19
N GLY A 37 7.32 8.30 3.53
CA GLY A 37 6.73 7.91 4.81
C GLY A 37 5.21 7.99 4.80
N ILE A 38 4.62 8.35 5.95
CA ILE A 38 3.18 8.48 6.15
C ILE A 38 2.84 9.76 6.92
N TYR A 39 1.59 10.21 6.87
CA TYR A 39 1.18 11.29 7.76
C TYR A 39 1.17 10.84 9.22
N GLN A 40 1.57 11.71 10.15
CA GLN A 40 1.57 11.40 11.58
C GLN A 40 0.21 10.86 12.11
N LYS A 41 -0.91 11.37 11.57
CA LYS A 41 -2.27 10.92 11.92
C LYS A 41 -2.57 9.47 11.51
N GLU A 42 -1.84 8.95 10.53
CA GLU A 42 -2.00 7.60 9.97
C GLU A 42 -1.24 6.54 10.79
N THR A 43 -0.26 6.96 11.61
CA THR A 43 0.66 6.08 12.33
C THR A 43 -0.07 5.08 13.24
N SER A 44 -1.10 5.51 13.96
CA SER A 44 -1.88 4.63 14.85
C SER A 44 -2.69 3.60 14.06
N GLU A 45 -3.26 4.01 12.94
CA GLU A 45 -4.04 3.15 12.04
C GLU A 45 -3.16 2.10 11.38
N LEU A 46 -2.01 2.51 10.85
CA LEU A 46 -1.02 1.59 10.27
C LEU A 46 -0.52 0.57 11.30
N LYS A 47 -0.21 1.00 12.53
CA LYS A 47 0.17 0.08 13.62
C LYS A 47 -0.93 -0.94 13.93
N ALA A 48 -2.19 -0.50 13.98
CA ALA A 48 -3.31 -1.39 14.25
C ALA A 48 -3.50 -2.41 13.12
N PHE A 49 -3.41 -1.97 11.86
CA PHE A 49 -3.47 -2.83 10.69
C PHE A 49 -2.37 -3.91 10.74
N LEU A 50 -1.11 -3.49 10.91
CA LEU A 50 0.02 -4.43 10.98
C LEU A 50 -0.13 -5.41 12.14
N LYS A 51 -0.57 -4.95 13.32
CA LYS A 51 -0.79 -5.82 14.48
C LYS A 51 -1.82 -6.91 14.19
N ASN A 52 -2.92 -6.55 13.50
CA ASN A 52 -3.93 -7.51 13.08
C ASN A 52 -3.38 -8.46 12.03
N ALA A 53 -2.70 -7.96 11.01
CA ALA A 53 -2.12 -8.77 9.94
C ALA A 53 -1.10 -9.80 10.45
N ILE A 54 -0.16 -9.37 11.32
CA ILE A 54 0.89 -10.21 11.90
C ILE A 54 0.30 -11.42 12.63
N SER A 55 -0.87 -11.28 13.26
CA SER A 55 -1.52 -12.39 13.96
C SER A 55 -1.90 -13.57 13.05
N TYR A 56 -1.99 -13.33 11.74
CA TYR A 56 -2.31 -14.35 10.74
C TYR A 56 -1.09 -14.89 9.99
N PHE A 57 0.11 -14.34 10.21
CA PHE A 57 1.29 -14.69 9.40
C PHE A 57 1.64 -16.17 9.44
N GLY A 58 1.53 -16.83 10.59
CA GLY A 58 1.78 -18.27 10.70
C GLY A 58 0.86 -19.08 9.77
N ILE A 59 -0.44 -18.80 9.81
CA ILE A 59 -1.45 -19.48 8.98
C ILE A 59 -1.22 -19.19 7.50
N ILE A 60 -0.92 -17.93 7.15
CA ILE A 60 -0.67 -17.51 5.77
C ILE A 60 0.57 -18.21 5.21
N PHE A 61 1.65 -18.26 5.99
CA PHE A 61 2.90 -18.90 5.59
C PHE A 61 2.74 -20.42 5.40
N GLU A 62 2.01 -21.09 6.30
CA GLU A 62 1.67 -22.51 6.14
C GLU A 62 0.87 -22.77 4.85
N LEU A 63 -0.10 -21.91 4.54
CA LEU A 63 -0.91 -22.00 3.33
C LEU A 63 -0.06 -21.80 2.06
N LEU A 64 0.81 -20.78 2.05
CA LEU A 64 1.73 -20.53 0.94
C LEU A 64 2.69 -21.70 0.72
N SER A 65 3.24 -22.25 1.80
CA SER A 65 4.13 -23.41 1.76
C SER A 65 3.42 -24.65 1.21
N GLY A 66 2.17 -24.90 1.62
CA GLY A 66 1.34 -25.99 1.11
C GLY A 66 1.03 -25.86 -0.39
N LEU A 67 0.74 -24.63 -0.85
CA LEU A 67 0.53 -24.35 -2.28
C LEU A 67 1.79 -24.60 -3.10
N GLN A 68 2.97 -24.22 -2.61
CA GLN A 68 4.25 -24.46 -3.28
C GLN A 68 4.53 -25.98 -3.42
N MET A 69 4.31 -26.76 -2.36
CA MET A 69 4.46 -28.22 -2.38
C MET A 69 3.51 -28.89 -3.38
N SER A 70 2.27 -28.42 -3.50
CA SER A 70 1.27 -28.99 -4.42
C SER A 70 1.63 -28.79 -5.91
N LYS A 71 2.34 -27.70 -6.24
CA LYS A 71 2.82 -27.42 -7.62
C LYS A 71 3.89 -28.42 -8.09
N HIS A 72 4.55 -29.13 -7.18
CA HIS A 72 5.54 -30.15 -7.55
C HIS A 72 4.93 -31.54 -7.83
N VAL A 73 3.65 -31.77 -7.50
CA VAL A 73 3.01 -33.09 -7.65
C VAL A 73 2.00 -33.13 -8.82
N GLY A 74 1.55 -31.99 -9.34
CA GLY A 74 0.53 -31.93 -10.39
C GLY A 74 0.95 -31.12 -11.61
N LYS A 75 1.17 -31.81 -12.76
CA LYS A 75 1.15 -31.18 -14.09
C LYS A 75 -0.19 -30.47 -14.30
N ARG A 76 -0.27 -29.16 -14.08
CA ARG A 76 -1.28 -28.29 -14.68
C ARG A 76 -0.63 -26.98 -15.13
N GLN A 77 -0.40 -26.90 -16.43
CA GLN A 77 -0.34 -25.64 -17.17
C GLN A 77 -1.64 -24.90 -16.90
N LEU A 78 -1.59 -23.80 -16.15
CA LEU A 78 -2.60 -22.74 -16.19
C LEU A 78 -2.00 -21.47 -15.56
N HIS A 79 -1.93 -20.45 -16.41
CA HIS A 79 -1.81 -19.02 -16.14
C HIS A 79 -0.43 -18.40 -15.88
N LYS A 80 -0.08 -17.52 -16.84
CA LYS A 80 0.72 -16.29 -16.74
C LYS A 80 0.96 -15.82 -15.30
N GLU A 81 2.23 -15.82 -14.90
CA GLU A 81 2.87 -14.83 -14.02
C GLU A 81 2.09 -14.32 -12.80
N SER A 82 1.22 -15.12 -12.18
CA SER A 82 0.70 -14.80 -10.84
C SER A 82 1.80 -15.16 -9.84
N ASN A 83 2.66 -14.19 -9.58
CA ASN A 83 3.61 -14.26 -8.48
C ASN A 83 2.76 -14.43 -7.20
N PRO A 84 2.80 -15.59 -6.52
CA PRO A 84 1.79 -15.94 -5.53
C PRO A 84 2.09 -15.20 -4.23
N PHE A 85 1.64 -13.96 -4.19
CA PHE A 85 1.62 -13.13 -3.01
C PHE A 85 0.25 -13.25 -2.34
N VAL A 86 0.22 -13.40 -1.02
CA VAL A 86 -0.99 -13.09 -0.26
C VAL A 86 -1.06 -11.58 -0.10
N LEU A 87 -2.19 -11.00 -0.46
CA LEU A 87 -2.48 -9.59 -0.34
C LEU A 87 -3.49 -9.37 0.79
N ILE A 88 -3.10 -8.62 1.81
CA ILE A 88 -4.00 -8.16 2.87
C ILE A 88 -4.25 -6.66 2.64
N LEU A 89 -5.52 -6.30 2.48
CA LEU A 89 -5.96 -4.95 2.22
C LEU A 89 -6.53 -4.31 3.49
N HIS A 90 -6.19 -3.04 3.71
CA HIS A 90 -6.82 -2.20 4.71
C HIS A 90 -7.16 -0.84 4.13
N HIS A 91 -8.35 -0.33 4.43
CA HIS A 91 -8.78 1.00 4.02
C HIS A 91 -9.15 1.82 5.24
N ASN A 92 -8.80 3.10 5.22
CA ASN A 92 -9.30 4.05 6.21
C ASN A 92 -10.80 4.30 6.01
N LYS A 93 -11.46 4.90 7.01
CA LYS A 93 -12.92 5.09 7.04
C LYS A 93 -13.48 5.80 5.81
N ASP A 94 -12.71 6.72 5.24
CA ASP A 94 -13.11 7.53 4.08
C ASP A 94 -12.66 6.91 2.74
N HIS A 95 -11.99 5.75 2.76
CA HIS A 95 -11.37 5.10 1.60
C HIS A 95 -10.44 6.00 0.79
N ILE A 96 -9.87 7.02 1.45
CA ILE A 96 -8.87 7.93 0.88
C ILE A 96 -7.51 7.26 0.94
N ILE A 97 -7.19 6.60 2.04
CA ILE A 97 -5.92 5.92 2.25
C ILE A 97 -6.16 4.44 2.39
N SER A 98 -5.33 3.64 1.73
CA SER A 98 -5.29 2.20 1.90
C SER A 98 -3.87 1.68 2.01
N TYR A 99 -3.75 0.53 2.67
CA TYR A 99 -2.51 -0.21 2.81
C TYR A 99 -2.66 -1.58 2.19
N ASP A 100 -1.67 -1.94 1.39
CA ASP A 100 -1.55 -3.25 0.78
C ASP A 100 -0.34 -3.93 1.39
N LEU A 101 -0.56 -5.02 2.13
CA LEU A 101 0.50 -5.86 2.68
C LEU A 101 0.63 -7.14 1.84
N TYR A 102 1.81 -7.33 1.26
CA TYR A 102 2.15 -8.46 0.40
C TYR A 102 3.03 -9.43 1.17
N MET A 103 2.70 -10.71 1.18
CA MET A 103 3.59 -11.78 1.67
C MET A 103 3.96 -12.72 0.52
N ALA A 104 5.26 -12.85 0.27
CA ALA A 104 5.82 -13.75 -0.71
C ALA A 104 5.94 -15.19 -0.19
N LEU A 105 6.22 -16.14 -1.09
CA LEU A 105 6.39 -17.55 -0.74
C LEU A 105 7.55 -17.80 0.23
N ASP A 106 8.60 -17.00 0.16
CA ASP A 106 9.76 -17.09 1.06
C ASP A 106 9.51 -16.42 2.42
N GLY A 107 8.32 -15.85 2.63
CA GLY A 107 7.93 -15.14 3.84
C GLY A 107 8.34 -13.66 3.87
N THR A 108 9.02 -13.15 2.83
CA THR A 108 9.29 -11.71 2.71
C THR A 108 7.98 -10.94 2.63
N THR A 109 7.90 -9.82 3.35
CA THR A 109 6.64 -9.10 3.54
C THR A 109 6.81 -7.61 3.26
N PHE A 110 6.09 -7.09 2.27
CA PHE A 110 6.20 -5.68 1.84
C PHE A 110 4.89 -4.93 2.06
N ILE A 111 4.99 -3.63 2.29
CA ILE A 111 3.82 -2.78 2.45
C ILE A 111 3.85 -1.57 1.52
N ASP A 112 2.73 -1.35 0.84
CA ASP A 112 2.48 -0.15 0.06
C ASP A 112 1.39 0.71 0.72
N ARG A 113 1.50 2.04 0.59
CA ARG A 113 0.43 2.99 0.88
C ARG A 113 -0.14 3.50 -0.43
N ILE A 114 -1.45 3.57 -0.50
CA ILE A 114 -2.20 4.04 -1.65
C ILE A 114 -3.09 5.19 -1.18
N GLU A 115 -3.02 6.31 -1.90
CA GLU A 115 -3.84 7.50 -1.66
C GLU A 115 -4.71 7.78 -2.88
N ARG A 116 -6.02 7.81 -2.66
CA ARG A 116 -7.02 8.18 -3.64
C ARG A 116 -7.12 9.70 -3.70
N ILE A 117 -6.84 10.27 -4.86
CA ILE A 117 -6.92 11.70 -5.16
C ILE A 117 -8.08 11.93 -6.11
N GLU A 118 -9.05 12.73 -5.67
CA GLU A 118 -10.18 13.17 -6.49
C GLU A 118 -9.96 14.61 -6.95
N ILE A 119 -9.83 14.81 -8.27
CA ILE A 119 -9.76 16.16 -8.83
C ILE A 119 -11.18 16.70 -8.93
N GLN A 120 -11.57 17.59 -8.01
CA GLN A 120 -12.77 18.40 -8.18
C GLN A 120 -12.43 19.59 -9.08
N ARG A 121 -13.05 19.67 -10.26
CA ARG A 121 -13.05 20.93 -11.04
C ARG A 121 -13.94 21.93 -10.32
N ASN A 122 -13.37 23.04 -9.87
CA ASN A 122 -14.14 24.22 -9.50
C ASN A 122 -14.83 24.76 -10.76
N GLU A 123 -16.15 24.64 -10.83
CA GLU A 123 -16.98 25.16 -11.94
C GLU A 123 -16.94 26.70 -12.04
N GLU A 124 -16.40 27.41 -11.04
CA GLU A 124 -16.34 28.87 -11.02
C GLU A 124 -15.28 29.47 -11.96
N LEU A 125 -14.27 28.71 -12.38
CA LEU A 125 -13.19 29.20 -13.26
C LEU A 125 -13.45 28.96 -14.78
N LEU A 126 -14.58 28.35 -15.15
CA LEU A 126 -14.88 27.93 -16.53
C LEU A 126 -16.06 28.68 -17.18
N LYS A 127 -16.37 29.90 -16.71
CA LYS A 127 -17.42 30.70 -17.36
C LYS A 127 -17.03 31.33 -18.70
N ASP A 128 -15.76 31.25 -19.11
CA ASP A 128 -15.28 32.00 -20.28
C ASP A 128 -14.67 31.18 -21.41
N ASP A 129 -14.84 29.85 -21.44
CA ASP A 129 -14.45 29.11 -22.64
C ASP A 129 -15.48 28.08 -23.08
N THR A 130 -15.98 28.34 -24.27
CA THR A 130 -17.04 27.63 -24.96
C THR A 130 -16.77 26.13 -25.12
N ASN A 131 -17.84 25.32 -24.94
CA ASN A 131 -18.05 24.03 -25.60
C ASN A 131 -17.17 22.82 -25.24
N PHE A 132 -16.84 22.58 -23.96
CA PHE A 132 -16.46 21.23 -23.50
C PHE A 132 -17.57 20.54 -22.69
N ARG A 133 -18.67 20.16 -23.36
CA ARG A 133 -19.61 19.15 -22.84
C ARG A 133 -19.04 17.74 -23.10
N GLY A 134 -17.96 17.41 -22.41
CA GLY A 134 -17.52 16.03 -22.25
C GLY A 134 -18.01 15.53 -20.89
N HIS A 135 -18.86 14.49 -20.87
CA HIS A 135 -19.12 13.72 -19.66
C HIS A 135 -17.81 13.00 -19.24
N PHE A 136 -16.92 13.72 -18.58
CA PHE A 136 -15.77 13.11 -17.92
C PHE A 136 -16.29 12.56 -16.59
N THR A 137 -16.50 11.24 -16.55
CA THR A 137 -16.63 10.50 -15.30
C THR A 137 -15.45 10.86 -14.40
N LYS A 138 -15.73 11.28 -13.17
CA LYS A 138 -14.72 11.54 -12.14
C LYS A 138 -13.94 10.26 -11.89
N SER A 139 -12.86 10.03 -12.63
CA SER A 139 -11.96 8.91 -12.41
C SER A 139 -10.97 9.33 -11.32
N PRO A 140 -11.02 8.72 -10.12
CA PRO A 140 -10.02 9.00 -9.10
C PRO A 140 -8.64 8.53 -9.56
N PHE A 141 -7.61 9.33 -9.30
CA PHE A 141 -6.22 8.92 -9.48
C PHE A 141 -5.71 8.32 -8.16
N HIS A 142 -4.82 7.35 -8.24
CA HIS A 142 -4.23 6.73 -7.06
C HIS A 142 -2.73 6.99 -7.05
N LEU A 143 -2.24 7.53 -5.95
CA LEU A 143 -0.82 7.68 -5.67
C LEU A 143 -0.39 6.49 -4.82
N LYS A 144 0.41 5.60 -5.39
CA LYS A 144 0.92 4.40 -4.73
C LYS A 144 2.41 4.58 -4.45
N TRP A 145 2.83 4.37 -3.22
CA TRP A 145 4.25 4.30 -2.88
C TRP A 145 4.56 3.13 -1.94
N ASN A 146 5.74 2.57 -2.14
CA ASN A 146 6.27 1.50 -1.32
C ASN A 146 6.77 2.09 0.00
N LEU A 147 6.22 1.63 1.13
CA LEU A 147 6.67 2.05 2.45
C LEU A 147 7.92 1.30 2.88
N GLY A 148 8.04 0.02 2.52
CA GLY A 148 9.21 -0.80 2.82
C GLY A 148 8.87 -2.26 3.15
N GLU A 149 9.78 -2.91 3.89
CA GLU A 149 9.72 -4.32 4.24
C GLU A 149 9.48 -4.52 5.74
N LEU A 150 8.57 -5.42 6.09
CA LEU A 150 8.31 -5.81 7.48
C LEU A 150 9.21 -6.99 7.86
N LEU A 151 10.24 -6.71 8.65
CA LEU A 151 11.26 -7.67 9.05
C LEU A 151 10.97 -8.28 10.42
N PHE A 152 11.40 -9.53 10.62
CA PHE A 152 11.34 -10.21 11.91
C PHE A 152 12.71 -10.20 12.58
N ASN A 153 12.80 -9.56 13.74
CA ASN A 153 13.97 -9.59 14.60
C ASN A 153 14.07 -10.95 15.29
N ARG A 154 14.98 -11.79 14.79
CA ARG A 154 15.40 -13.02 15.47
C ARG A 154 16.30 -12.59 16.63
N GLN A 155 15.72 -12.37 17.82
CA GLN A 155 16.54 -12.26 19.01
C GLN A 155 17.37 -13.55 19.13
N VAL A 156 18.68 -13.44 18.95
CA VAL A 156 19.62 -14.51 19.24
C VAL A 156 19.58 -14.67 20.74
N VAL A 157 18.88 -15.70 21.22
CA VAL A 157 18.98 -16.13 22.61
C VAL A 157 20.39 -16.71 22.76
N ASN A 158 21.31 -15.88 23.25
CA ASN A 158 22.64 -16.32 23.68
C ASN A 158 22.54 -17.12 24.97
#